data_AF-A0A958YWW3-F1
#
_entry.id   AF-A0A958YWW3-F1
#
_cell.length_a   1.000
_cell.length_b   1.000
_cell.length_c   1.000
_cell.angle_alpha   90.00
_cell.angle_beta   90.00
_cell.angle_gamma   90.00
#
_symmetry.space_group_name_H-M   'P 1'
#
loop_
_entity.id
_entity.type
_entity.pdbx_description
1 polymer ?
#
loop_
_entity_poly.entity_id
_entity_poly.type
_entity_poly.pdbx_seq_one_letter_code
_entity_poly.pdbx_strand_id
1 'polypeptide(L)'
;YRSISDMVSGDFSFLQDAVRVRYLKIIATFTGGSAFGLVVTSQILGYVLKHWHQLVTAIIIGFISGSLGIVWPWKEKIYKVENGAFLFDSEGNKIIQNYKRFIPDLSDSQNWIAMAFILLGVGIILMIDFYGKKRKKT
;
A
#
# COMPACT_ATOMS: atom_id res chain seq x y z
N TYR A 1 -16.27 5.70 -25.47
CA TYR A 1 -17.53 5.61 -24.72
C TYR A 1 -18.71 5.16 -25.59
N ARG A 2 -18.90 5.70 -26.82
CA ARG A 2 -20.00 5.30 -27.73
C ARG A 2 -20.01 3.81 -28.15
N SER A 3 -18.85 3.20 -28.38
CA SER A 3 -18.80 1.81 -28.87
C SER A 3 -19.35 0.75 -27.90
N ILE A 4 -19.25 0.96 -26.58
CA ILE A 4 -19.76 0.01 -25.59
C ILE A 4 -21.28 0.14 -25.45
N SER A 5 -21.82 1.36 -25.55
CA SER A 5 -23.28 1.58 -25.56
C SER A 5 -23.93 1.06 -26.85
N ASP A 6 -23.28 1.23 -28.00
CA ASP A 6 -23.79 0.79 -29.32
C ASP A 6 -23.86 -0.74 -29.44
N MET A 7 -22.89 -1.45 -28.83
CA MET A 7 -22.86 -2.92 -28.74
C MET A 7 -24.00 -3.47 -27.88
N VAL A 8 -24.38 -2.78 -26.81
CA VAL A 8 -25.50 -3.17 -25.94
C VAL A 8 -26.85 -2.84 -26.59
N SER A 9 -26.93 -1.80 -27.41
CA SER A 9 -28.14 -1.43 -28.16
C SER A 9 -28.32 -2.16 -29.50
N GLY A 10 -27.41 -3.07 -29.87
CA GLY A 10 -27.52 -3.91 -31.07
C GLY A 10 -27.15 -3.22 -32.39
N ASP A 11 -26.46 -2.09 -32.36
CA ASP A 11 -26.00 -1.37 -33.55
C ASP A 11 -24.57 -1.80 -33.90
N PHE A 12 -24.40 -2.63 -34.93
CA PHE A 12 -23.10 -3.13 -35.40
C PHE A 12 -22.37 -2.16 -36.34
N SER A 13 -22.78 -0.89 -36.44
CA SER A 13 -22.08 0.12 -37.24
C SER A 13 -20.59 0.26 -36.87
N PHE A 14 -20.22 -0.03 -35.61
CA PHE A 14 -18.83 -0.06 -35.14
C PHE A 14 -17.96 -1.15 -35.79
N LEU A 15 -18.54 -2.19 -36.38
CA LEU A 15 -17.81 -3.27 -37.08
C LEU A 15 -17.41 -2.88 -38.51
N GLN A 16 -18.07 -1.89 -39.12
CA GLN A 16 -17.73 -1.41 -40.46
C GLN A 16 -16.53 -0.46 -40.45
N ASP A 17 -16.26 0.18 -39.32
CA ASP A 17 -15.10 1.06 -39.12
C ASP A 17 -13.86 0.25 -38.70
N ALA A 18 -12.97 0.00 -39.66
CA ALA A 18 -11.74 -0.78 -39.47
C ALA A 18 -10.84 -0.24 -38.35
N VAL A 19 -10.88 1.07 -38.08
CA VAL A 19 -10.08 1.70 -37.02
C VAL A 19 -10.64 1.31 -35.65
N ARG A 20 -11.96 1.31 -35.49
CA ARG A 20 -12.64 1.02 -34.22
C ARG A 20 -12.54 -0.46 -33.84
N VAL A 21 -12.62 -1.36 -34.81
CA VAL A 21 -12.40 -2.81 -34.60
C VAL A 21 -10.99 -3.10 -34.11
N ARG A 22 -9.97 -2.40 -34.64
CA ARG A 22 -8.58 -2.56 -34.20
C ARG A 22 -8.39 -2.17 -32.74
N TYR A 23 -8.95 -1.06 -32.29
CA TYR A 23 -8.88 -0.65 -30.88
C TYR A 23 -9.61 -1.62 -29.95
N LEU A 24 -10.78 -2.13 -30.35
CA LEU A 24 -11.52 -3.12 -29.58
C LEU A 24 -10.71 -4.41 -29.41
N LYS A 25 -10.00 -4.86 -30.46
CA LYS A 25 -9.09 -6.01 -30.38
C LYS A 25 -7.94 -5.78 -29.41
N ILE A 26 -7.32 -4.59 -29.42
CA ILE A 26 -6.22 -4.25 -28.49
C ILE A 26 -6.72 -4.30 -27.04
N ILE A 27 -7.85 -3.63 -26.76
CA ILE A 27 -8.43 -3.60 -25.41
C ILE A 27 -8.84 -5.01 -24.96
N ALA A 28 -9.42 -5.82 -25.85
CA ALA A 28 -9.80 -7.19 -25.54
C ALA A 28 -8.58 -8.06 -25.18
N THR A 29 -7.52 -8.03 -25.99
CA THR A 29 -6.28 -8.77 -25.71
C THR A 29 -5.59 -8.27 -24.45
N PHE A 30 -5.54 -6.95 -24.25
CA PHE A 30 -4.94 -6.34 -23.06
C PHE A 30 -5.71 -6.71 -21.79
N THR A 31 -7.04 -6.58 -21.81
CA THR A 31 -7.90 -6.90 -20.67
C THR A 31 -7.85 -8.39 -20.37
N GLY A 32 -7.90 -9.23 -21.39
CA GLY A 32 -7.74 -10.69 -21.23
C GLY A 32 -6.39 -11.05 -20.63
N GLY A 33 -5.30 -10.46 -21.14
CA GLY A 33 -3.96 -10.66 -20.60
C GLY A 33 -3.80 -10.17 -19.17
N SER A 34 -4.35 -9.01 -18.82
CA SER A 34 -4.31 -8.45 -17.47
C SER A 34 -5.14 -9.28 -16.48
N ALA A 35 -6.35 -9.70 -16.86
CA ALA A 35 -7.17 -10.58 -16.05
C ALA A 35 -6.49 -11.93 -15.82
N PHE A 36 -5.91 -12.51 -16.87
CA PHE A 36 -5.14 -13.75 -16.76
C PHE A 36 -3.92 -13.57 -15.84
N GLY A 37 -3.16 -12.49 -16.01
CA GLY A 37 -2.03 -12.16 -15.14
C GLY A 37 -2.43 -12.03 -13.68
N LEU A 38 -3.52 -11.33 -13.38
CA LEU A 38 -4.03 -11.17 -12.03
C LEU A 38 -4.44 -12.51 -11.41
N VAL A 39 -5.14 -13.37 -12.17
CA VAL A 39 -5.53 -14.71 -11.72
C VAL A 39 -4.28 -15.58 -11.46
N VAL A 40 -3.32 -15.59 -12.38
CA VAL A 40 -2.08 -16.36 -12.23
C VAL A 40 -1.27 -15.88 -11.03
N THR A 41 -1.08 -14.57 -10.86
CA THR A 41 -0.37 -14.01 -9.71
C THR A 41 -1.08 -14.34 -8.39
N SER A 42 -2.42 -14.22 -8.35
CA SER A 42 -3.21 -14.59 -7.18
C SER A 42 -3.03 -16.08 -6.83
N GLN A 43 -3.00 -16.94 -7.84
CA GLN A 43 -2.83 -18.38 -7.64
C GLN A 43 -1.42 -18.74 -7.16
N ILE A 44 -0.39 -18.08 -7.70
CA ILE A 44 1.00 -18.24 -7.24
C ILE A 44 1.09 -17.83 -5.77
N LEU A 45 0.53 -16.67 -5.39
CA LEU A 45 0.58 -16.19 -4.02
C LEU A 45 -0.16 -17.12 -3.06
N GLY A 46 -1.33 -17.63 -3.48
CA GLY A 46 -2.09 -18.63 -2.73
C GLY A 46 -1.32 -19.94 -2.55
N TYR A 47 -0.65 -20.41 -3.60
CA TYR A 47 0.18 -21.61 -3.56
C TYR A 47 1.39 -21.43 -2.62
N VAL A 48 2.09 -20.30 -2.75
CA VAL A 48 3.25 -19.96 -1.93
C VAL A 48 2.86 -19.85 -0.45
N LEU A 49 1.73 -19.21 -0.15
CA LEU A 49 1.23 -19.08 1.22
C LEU A 49 0.77 -20.42 1.80
N LYS A 50 0.26 -21.35 0.98
CA LYS A 50 -0.15 -22.69 1.42
C LYS A 50 1.03 -23.61 1.71
N HIS A 51 2.07 -23.57 0.87
CA HIS A 51 3.22 -24.46 1.00
C HIS A 51 4.30 -23.92 1.96
N TRP A 52 4.53 -22.59 1.99
CA TRP A 52 5.54 -21.93 2.83
C TRP A 52 4.93 -20.94 3.84
N HIS A 53 3.80 -21.30 4.45
CA HIS A 53 3.05 -20.41 5.35
C HIS A 53 3.93 -19.76 6.43
N GLN A 54 4.79 -20.54 7.10
CA GLN A 54 5.64 -20.04 8.18
C GLN A 54 6.68 -19.02 7.70
N LEU A 55 7.36 -19.30 6.58
CA LEU A 55 8.38 -18.42 6.02
C LEU A 55 7.79 -17.10 5.51
N VAL A 56 6.66 -17.17 4.79
CA VAL A 56 5.97 -15.98 4.28
C VAL A 56 5.46 -15.12 5.43
N THR A 57 4.87 -15.73 6.47
CA THR A 57 4.39 -15.01 7.64
C THR A 57 5.53 -14.32 8.39
N ALA A 58 6.67 -14.98 8.57
CA ALA A 58 7.85 -14.38 9.17
C ALA A 58 8.37 -13.17 8.36
N ILE A 59 8.38 -13.27 7.03
CA ILE A 59 8.75 -12.15 6.14
C ILE A 59 7.78 -10.99 6.29
N ILE A 60 6.46 -11.24 6.29
CA ILE A 60 5.44 -10.20 6.45
C ILE A 60 5.59 -9.51 7.82
N ILE A 61 5.75 -10.27 8.90
CA ILE A 61 5.97 -9.72 10.25
C ILE A 61 7.25 -8.89 10.27
N GLY A 62 8.33 -9.37 9.65
CA GLY A 62 9.59 -8.64 9.53
C GLY A 62 9.45 -7.34 8.74
N PHE A 63 8.73 -7.36 7.63
CA PHE A 63 8.46 -6.18 6.81
C PHE A 63 7.59 -5.14 7.55
N ILE A 64 6.52 -5.58 8.20
CA ILE A 64 5.67 -4.71 9.03
C ILE A 64 6.50 -4.10 10.17
N SER A 65 7.27 -4.93 10.88
CA SER A 65 8.12 -4.48 12.00
C SER A 65 9.21 -3.50 11.55
N GLY A 66 9.82 -3.74 10.38
CA GLY A 66 10.81 -2.84 9.78
C GLY A 66 10.20 -1.51 9.33
N SER A 67 9.04 -1.55 8.66
CA SER A 67 8.35 -0.33 8.21
C SER A 67 7.83 0.51 9.38
N LEU A 68 7.45 -0.10 10.50
CA LEU A 68 7.01 0.59 11.72
C LEU A 68 8.07 1.58 12.23
N GLY A 69 9.35 1.24 12.10
CA GLY A 69 10.46 2.13 12.47
C GLY A 69 10.52 3.42 11.63
N ILE A 70 10.10 3.36 10.36
CA ILE A 70 10.09 4.51 9.45
C ILE A 70 8.87 5.40 9.72
N VAL A 71 7.70 4.80 9.96
CA VAL A 71 6.45 5.56 10.18
C VAL A 71 6.26 6.01 11.63
N TRP A 72 7.19 5.66 12.52
CA TRP A 72 7.12 6.01 13.93
C TRP A 72 6.96 7.53 14.13
N PRO A 73 5.96 7.98 14.91
CA PRO A 73 5.59 9.39 14.98
C PRO A 73 6.66 10.26 15.68
N TRP A 74 7.46 9.66 16.56
CA TRP A 74 8.48 10.36 17.33
C TRP A 74 9.84 10.32 16.65
N LYS A 75 9.98 11.11 15.59
CA LYS A 75 11.23 11.35 14.86
C LYS A 75 11.37 12.82 14.49
N GLU A 76 12.49 13.43 14.85
CA GLU A 76 12.80 14.81 14.47
C GLU A 76 13.93 14.80 13.43
N LYS A 77 13.72 15.54 12.33
CA LYS A 77 14.71 15.73 11.27
C LYS A 77 15.75 16.72 11.77
N ILE A 78 16.97 16.26 12.05
CA ILE A 78 18.09 17.16 12.31
C ILE A 78 18.64 17.59 10.94
N TYR A 79 18.49 18.87 10.62
CA TYR A 79 19.07 19.48 9.44
C TYR A 79 20.57 19.73 9.64
N LYS A 80 21.42 19.56 8.61
CA LYS A 80 22.84 19.92 8.71
C LYS A 80 22.93 21.43 8.99
N VAL A 81 23.56 21.80 10.11
CA VAL A 81 24.01 23.17 10.38
C VAL A 81 25.53 23.13 10.37
N GLU A 82 26.15 23.82 9.41
CA GLU A 82 27.60 24.02 9.38
C GLU A 82 27.85 25.54 9.58
N ASN A 83 28.63 25.90 10.61
CA ASN A 83 28.91 27.30 10.98
C ASN A 83 27.67 28.22 11.13
N GLY A 84 26.57 27.73 11.70
CA GLY A 84 25.37 28.53 11.95
C GLY A 84 24.47 28.78 10.73
N ALA A 85 24.81 28.24 9.56
CA ALA A 85 23.98 28.26 8.36
C ALA A 85 23.43 26.86 8.07
N PHE A 86 22.13 26.76 7.79
CA PHE A 86 21.54 25.54 7.25
C PHE A 86 22.12 25.31 5.85
N LEU A 87 22.67 24.12 5.60
CA LEU A 87 23.09 23.77 4.25
C LEU A 87 21.83 23.46 3.42
N PHE A 88 21.78 24.05 2.23
CA PHE A 88 20.73 23.83 1.23
C PHE A 88 21.35 23.09 0.05
N ASP A 89 20.62 22.09 -0.46
CA ASP A 89 20.97 21.41 -1.70
C ASP A 89 20.82 22.37 -2.91
N SER A 90 21.32 21.98 -4.08
CA SER A 90 21.20 22.75 -5.34
C SER A 90 19.74 23.04 -5.74
N GLU A 91 18.77 22.34 -5.12
CA GLU A 91 17.32 22.53 -5.26
C GLU A 91 16.67 23.34 -4.13
N GLY A 92 17.44 23.96 -3.22
CA GLY A 92 16.91 24.80 -2.14
C GLY A 92 16.29 24.04 -0.96
N ASN A 93 16.51 22.73 -0.87
CA ASN A 93 16.01 21.88 0.21
C ASN A 93 17.05 21.73 1.33
N LYS A 94 16.62 21.87 2.60
CA LYS A 94 17.49 21.68 3.76
C LYS A 94 17.96 20.22 3.80
N ILE A 95 19.28 19.99 3.75
CA ILE A 95 19.82 18.63 3.80
C ILE A 95 19.68 18.05 5.22
N ILE A 96 18.99 16.91 5.31
CA ILE A 96 18.74 16.19 6.57
C ILE A 96 20.00 15.38 6.90
N GLN A 97 20.69 15.71 8.00
CA GLN A 97 21.93 15.05 8.39
C GLN A 97 21.69 13.74 9.13
N ASN A 98 20.68 13.74 9.99
CA ASN A 98 20.44 12.67 10.93
C ASN A 98 19.00 12.74 11.44
N TYR A 99 18.44 11.62 11.86
CA TYR A 99 17.14 11.58 12.54
C TYR A 99 17.42 11.32 14.03
N LYS A 100 17.11 12.27 14.91
CA LYS A 100 17.10 11.97 16.35
C LYS A 100 15.78 11.28 16.66
N ARG A 101 15.86 10.04 17.14
CA ARG A 101 14.73 9.32 17.71
C ARG A 101 14.59 9.84 19.15
N PHE A 102 13.56 10.65 19.38
CA PHE A 102 13.24 11.15 20.71
C PHE A 102 12.04 10.36 21.25
N ILE A 103 11.92 10.30 22.59
CA ILE A 103 10.75 9.75 23.26
C ILE A 103 9.74 10.89 23.40
N PRO A 104 8.43 10.66 23.18
CA PRO A 104 7.40 11.68 23.35
C PRO A 104 7.55 12.44 24.67
N ASP A 105 7.52 13.77 24.60
CA ASP A 105 7.23 14.57 25.79
C ASP A 105 5.76 14.35 26.16
N LEU A 106 5.52 13.82 27.37
CA LEU A 106 4.19 13.48 27.88
C LEU A 106 3.34 14.71 28.21
N SER A 107 3.94 15.90 28.13
CA SER A 107 3.31 17.19 28.38
C SER A 107 2.56 17.73 27.16
N ASP A 108 2.83 17.22 25.96
CA ASP A 108 2.19 17.67 24.72
C ASP A 108 0.90 16.87 24.43
N SER A 109 -0.20 17.59 24.21
CA SER A 109 -1.50 17.02 23.86
C SER A 109 -1.47 16.24 22.54
N GLN A 110 -0.57 16.58 21.60
CA GLN A 110 -0.46 15.88 20.31
C GLN A 110 0.10 14.45 20.49
N ASN A 111 1.03 14.26 21.41
CA ASN A 111 1.63 12.95 21.70
C ASN A 111 0.61 12.00 22.34
N TRP A 112 -0.30 12.51 23.17
CA TRP A 112 -1.40 11.73 23.74
C TRP A 112 -2.37 11.21 22.66
N ILE A 113 -2.72 12.04 21.68
CA ILE A 113 -3.57 11.65 20.57
C ILE A 113 -2.88 10.57 19.72
N ALA A 114 -1.59 10.74 19.40
CA ALA A 114 -0.81 9.73 18.67
C ALA A 114 -0.75 8.39 19.42
N MET A 115 -0.55 8.41 20.75
CA MET A 115 -0.58 7.21 21.60
C MET A 115 -1.95 6.52 21.58
N ALA A 116 -3.03 7.31 21.64
CA ALA A 116 -4.40 6.79 21.59
C ALA A 116 -4.70 6.10 20.26
N PHE A 117 -4.26 6.65 19.12
CA PHE A 117 -4.40 6.00 17.81
C PHE A 117 -3.60 4.70 17.69
N ILE A 118 -2.39 4.63 18.27
CA ILE A 118 -1.61 3.39 18.31
C ILE A 118 -2.35 2.32 19.12
N LEU A 119 -2.84 2.68 20.32
CA LEU A 119 -3.60 1.76 21.17
C LEU A 119 -4.91 1.30 20.51
N LEU A 120 -5.61 2.22 19.85
CA LEU A 120 -6.83 1.93 19.10
C LEU A 120 -6.53 0.93 17.97
N GLY A 121 -5.47 1.16 17.19
CA GLY A 121 -5.04 0.24 16.13
C GLY A 121 -4.74 -1.17 16.66
N VAL A 122 -3.98 -1.27 17.74
CA VAL A 122 -3.71 -2.56 18.42
C VAL A 122 -5.01 -3.19 18.93
N GLY A 123 -5.92 -2.40 19.49
CA GLY A 123 -7.24 -2.84 19.94
C GLY A 123 -8.08 -3.45 18.82
N ILE A 124 -8.12 -2.81 17.65
CA ILE A 124 -8.81 -3.35 16.46
C ILE A 124 -8.21 -4.69 16.04
N ILE A 125 -6.88 -4.79 16.00
CA ILE A 125 -6.19 -6.05 15.63
C ILE A 125 -6.55 -7.18 16.61
N LEU A 126 -6.49 -6.90 17.92
CA LEU A 126 -6.87 -7.87 18.95
C LEU A 126 -8.34 -8.28 18.86
N MET A 127 -9.23 -7.33 18.56
CA MET A 127 -10.65 -7.61 18.34
C MET A 127 -10.82 -8.57 17.16
N ILE A 128 -10.19 -8.30 16.02
CA ILE A 128 -10.27 -9.16 14.83
C ILE A 128 -9.71 -10.57 15.13
N ASP A 129 -8.56 -10.68 15.80
CA ASP A 129 -7.98 -11.98 16.17
C ASP A 129 -8.92 -12.78 17.08
N PHE A 130 -9.52 -12.11 18.07
CA PHE A 130 -10.47 -12.72 18.98
C PHE A 130 -11.73 -13.26 18.27
N TYR A 131 -12.30 -12.48 17.36
CA TYR A 131 -13.44 -12.92 16.54
C TYR A 131 -13.07 -14.06 15.58
N GLY A 132 -11.86 -14.02 15.00
CA GLY A 132 -11.33 -15.08 14.14
C GLY A 132 -11.12 -16.40 14.88
N LYS A 133 -10.59 -16.36 16.11
CA LYS A 133 -10.34 -17.54 16.94
C LYS A 133 -11.62 -18.22 17.41
N LYS A 134 -12.70 -17.46 17.66
CA LYS A 134 -14.02 -18.02 17.99
C LYS A 134 -14.61 -18.86 16.86
N ARG A 135 -14.42 -18.46 15.59
CA ARG A 135 -14.95 -19.22 14.43
C ARG A 135 -14.20 -20.51 14.10
N LYS A 136 -12.95 -20.69 14.55
CA LYS A 136 -12.18 -21.95 14.34
C LYS A 136 -12.52 -23.05 15.35
N LYS A 137 -13.30 -22.76 16.38
CA LYS A 137 -13.66 -23.70 17.47
C LYS A 137 -15.07 -24.31 17.34
N THR A 138 -15.81 -23.97 16.28
CA THR A 138 -17.07 -24.62 15.88
C THR A 138 -16.80 -25.40 14.61
#